data_AF-A0ABD0SW12-F1
#
_entry.id   AF-A0ABD0SW12-F1
#
_cell.length_a   1.000
_cell.length_b   1.000
_cell.length_c   1.000
_cell.angle_alpha   90.00
_cell.angle_beta   90.00
_cell.angle_gamma   90.00
#
_symmetry.space_group_name_H-M   'P 1'
#
loop_
_entity.id
_entity.type
_entity.pdbx_description
1 polymer ?
#
loop_
_entity_poly.entity_id
_entity_poly.type
_entity_poly.pdbx_seq_one_letter_code
_entity_poly.pdbx_strand_id
1 'polypeptide(L)'
;MYCEWPVLQRCCFCMPLRRGVLVVAYLNALYCGFLIGINSYLIHISNHVGLLVYHGTSVVLPAGLCIFIYIMELGFNVLLLYGAHMRIKKYVKIYYYFAISSTLATILLFILELTTIQSLYHLFVEEFLLGFTGLGVQVYLLILVWSLLNKFEEGGPNVYENQLHQIINGQAKVEANGVYNPSTTPHNGVIV
;
A
#
# COMPACT_ATOMS: atom_id res chain seq x y z
N MET A 1 -22.66 14.81 -1.65
CA MET A 1 -22.05 14.04 -0.54
C MET A 1 -20.76 13.48 -1.10
N TYR A 2 -19.65 14.20 -0.91
CA TYR A 2 -18.35 13.74 -1.41
C TYR A 2 -17.93 12.54 -0.58
N CYS A 3 -17.71 11.38 -1.22
CA CYS A 3 -17.15 10.23 -0.53
C CYS A 3 -15.70 10.57 -0.16
N GLU A 4 -15.50 10.98 1.09
CA GLU A 4 -14.16 11.09 1.68
C GLU A 4 -13.56 9.69 1.76
N TRP A 5 -12.35 9.55 1.24
CA TRP A 5 -11.63 8.28 1.25
C TRP A 5 -11.17 7.93 2.68
N PRO A 6 -11.17 6.64 3.06
CA PRO A 6 -10.86 6.24 4.44
C PRO A 6 -9.38 6.43 4.77
N VAL A 7 -9.08 7.25 5.78
CA VAL A 7 -7.71 7.50 6.26
C VAL A 7 -7.31 6.41 7.27
N LEU A 8 -6.42 5.50 6.86
CA LEU A 8 -5.90 4.46 7.74
C LEU A 8 -4.72 4.98 8.58
N GLN A 9 -4.94 5.15 9.88
CA GLN A 9 -3.87 5.54 10.81
C GLN A 9 -2.94 4.37 11.20
N ARG A 10 -3.41 3.12 11.08
CA ARG A 10 -2.68 1.88 11.45
C ARG A 10 -2.80 0.82 10.34
N CYS A 11 -1.72 0.08 10.06
CA CYS A 11 -1.76 -1.12 9.21
C CYS A 11 -2.28 -2.34 10.00
N CYS A 12 -2.59 -3.45 9.31
CA CYS A 12 -3.25 -4.67 9.81
C CYS A 12 -2.65 -5.38 11.05
N PHE A 13 -1.55 -4.87 11.62
CA PHE A 13 -0.87 -5.42 12.80
C PHE A 13 -0.33 -4.34 13.75
N CYS A 14 -1.07 -3.25 13.95
CA CYS A 14 -0.66 -2.12 14.81
C CYS A 14 0.67 -1.45 14.41
N MET A 15 1.28 -1.84 13.29
CA MET A 15 2.50 -1.22 12.80
C MET A 15 2.20 0.19 12.29
N PRO A 16 3.10 1.15 12.55
CA PRO A 16 2.96 2.49 12.00
C PRO A 16 2.90 2.41 10.48
N LEU A 17 1.95 3.13 9.87
CA LEU A 17 1.65 3.14 8.42
C LEU A 17 2.91 3.09 7.53
N ARG A 18 3.92 3.88 7.89
CA ARG A 18 5.20 3.95 7.18
C ARG A 18 5.97 2.62 7.15
N ARG A 19 6.02 1.90 8.28
CA ARG A 19 6.69 0.59 8.34
C ARG A 19 5.90 -0.45 7.56
N GLY A 20 4.56 -0.39 7.62
CA GLY A 20 3.70 -1.27 6.83
C GLY A 20 3.94 -1.15 5.33
N VAL A 21 3.89 0.08 4.79
CA VAL A 21 4.14 0.33 3.36
C VAL A 21 5.55 -0.11 2.95
N LEU A 22 6.57 0.15 3.79
CA LEU A 22 7.94 -0.29 3.51
C LEU A 22 8.05 -1.82 3.44
N VAL A 23 7.48 -2.53 4.42
CA VAL A 23 7.51 -4.01 4.45
C VAL A 23 6.85 -4.57 3.19
N VAL A 24 5.68 -4.06 2.79
CA VAL A 24 5.04 -4.57 1.59
C VAL A 24 5.81 -4.22 0.33
N ALA A 25 6.38 -3.01 0.22
CA ALA A 25 7.23 -2.64 -0.92
C ALA A 25 8.46 -3.55 -1.04
N TYR A 26 9.11 -3.90 0.08
CA TYR A 26 10.22 -4.87 0.10
C TYR A 26 9.78 -6.27 -0.33
N LEU A 27 8.65 -6.76 0.19
CA LEU A 27 8.11 -8.07 -0.21
C LEU A 27 7.78 -8.11 -1.70
N ASN A 28 7.16 -7.05 -2.23
CA ASN A 28 6.83 -6.95 -3.65
C ASN A 28 8.10 -6.89 -4.52
N ALA A 29 9.10 -6.09 -4.12
CA ALA A 29 10.38 -6.03 -4.83
C ALA A 29 11.11 -7.37 -4.84
N LEU A 30 11.11 -8.10 -3.72
CA LEU A 30 11.69 -9.44 -3.62
C LEU A 30 10.95 -10.42 -4.53
N TYR A 31 9.62 -10.39 -4.53
CA TYR A 31 8.78 -11.20 -5.40
C TYR A 31 9.04 -10.92 -6.89
N CYS A 32 9.10 -9.66 -7.31
CA CYS A 32 9.45 -9.28 -8.68
C CYS A 32 10.86 -9.78 -9.05
N GLY A 33 11.85 -9.60 -8.17
CA GLY A 33 13.22 -10.07 -8.41
C GLY A 33 13.29 -11.60 -8.59
N PHE A 34 12.56 -12.34 -7.76
CA PHE A 34 12.44 -13.80 -7.88
C PHE A 34 11.80 -14.23 -9.20
N LEU A 35 10.71 -13.57 -9.62
CA LEU A 35 10.03 -13.86 -10.88
C LEU A 35 10.86 -13.50 -12.11
N ILE A 36 11.65 -12.42 -12.07
CA ILE A 36 12.62 -12.09 -13.12
C ILE A 36 13.63 -13.24 -13.28
N GLY A 37 14.15 -13.78 -12.17
CA GLY A 37 15.07 -14.91 -12.18
C GLY A 37 14.47 -16.16 -12.82
N ILE A 38 13.25 -16.52 -12.42
CA ILE A 38 12.52 -17.68 -13.00
C ILE A 38 12.27 -17.47 -14.49
N ASN A 39 11.74 -16.31 -14.90
CA ASN A 39 11.45 -16.03 -16.30
C ASN A 39 12.73 -15.97 -17.15
N SER A 40 13.82 -15.43 -16.61
CA SER A 40 15.11 -15.42 -17.32
C SER A 40 15.66 -16.84 -17.52
N TYR A 41 15.51 -17.72 -16.52
CA TYR A 41 15.90 -19.13 -16.64
C TYR A 41 15.02 -19.89 -17.65
N LEU A 42 13.70 -19.65 -17.61
CA LEU A 42 12.74 -20.27 -18.54
C LEU A 42 13.03 -19.92 -20.00
N ILE A 43 13.40 -18.66 -20.31
CA ILE A 43 13.77 -18.25 -21.67
C ILE A 43 14.95 -19.06 -22.22
N HIS A 44 15.89 -19.43 -21.36
CA HIS A 44 17.08 -20.16 -21.79
C HIS A 44 16.80 -21.65 -22.05
N ILE A 45 15.77 -22.22 -21.43
CA ILE A 45 15.48 -23.66 -21.47
C ILE A 45 14.29 -24.03 -22.36
N SER A 46 13.28 -23.15 -22.43
CA SER A 46 11.99 -23.46 -23.04
C SER A 46 11.58 -22.39 -24.04
N ASN A 47 10.87 -22.82 -25.09
CA ASN A 47 10.24 -22.01 -26.14
C ASN A 47 9.68 -20.71 -25.58
N HIS A 48 10.33 -19.56 -25.89
CA HIS A 48 10.07 -18.11 -25.69
C HIS A 48 8.72 -17.59 -25.11
N VAL A 49 7.98 -18.40 -24.37
CA VAL A 49 6.65 -18.20 -23.83
C VAL A 49 6.82 -18.09 -22.33
N GLY A 50 6.43 -16.95 -21.78
CA GLY A 50 6.50 -16.66 -20.36
C GLY A 50 5.11 -16.71 -19.74
N LEU A 51 5.04 -17.21 -18.51
CA LEU A 51 3.86 -17.08 -17.68
C LEU A 51 4.00 -15.80 -16.86
N LEU A 52 3.18 -14.78 -17.18
CA LEU A 52 3.06 -13.59 -16.36
C LEU A 52 2.03 -13.87 -15.26
N VAL A 53 2.50 -14.00 -14.02
CA VAL A 53 1.61 -14.00 -12.84
C VAL A 53 1.60 -12.59 -12.28
N TYR A 54 0.50 -11.86 -12.46
CA TYR A 54 0.36 -10.46 -12.07
C TYR A 54 -0.85 -10.28 -11.16
N HIS A 55 -0.62 -9.97 -9.88
CA HIS A 55 -1.68 -9.65 -8.91
C HIS A 55 -2.87 -10.64 -8.90
N GLY A 56 -2.59 -11.94 -8.99
CA GLY A 56 -3.61 -13.00 -8.95
C GLY A 56 -4.24 -13.36 -10.29
N THR A 57 -3.83 -12.74 -11.40
CA THR A 57 -4.17 -13.20 -12.76
C THR A 57 -2.95 -13.82 -13.43
N SER A 58 -3.18 -14.84 -14.26
CA SER A 58 -2.11 -15.50 -14.99
C SER A 58 -2.33 -15.34 -16.50
N VAL A 59 -1.36 -14.75 -17.18
CA VAL A 59 -1.45 -14.50 -18.62
C VAL A 59 -0.22 -15.05 -19.32
N VAL A 60 -0.44 -15.75 -20.42
CA VAL A 60 0.63 -16.26 -21.26
C VAL A 60 1.03 -15.17 -22.25
N LEU A 61 2.26 -14.68 -22.15
CA LEU A 61 2.82 -13.63 -23.00
C LEU A 61 4.22 -14.02 -23.48
N PRO A 62 4.75 -13.39 -24.55
CA PRO A 62 6.15 -13.55 -24.93
C PRO A 62 7.06 -13.23 -23.73
N ALA A 63 7.98 -14.13 -23.41
CA ALA A 63 8.75 -14.05 -22.17
C ALA A 63 9.57 -12.75 -22.01
N GLY A 64 10.04 -12.18 -23.12
CA GLY A 64 10.73 -10.88 -23.10
C GLY A 64 9.85 -9.72 -22.62
N LEU A 65 8.55 -9.74 -22.93
CA LEU A 65 7.59 -8.75 -22.43
C LEU A 65 7.33 -8.95 -20.92
N CYS A 66 7.23 -10.20 -20.45
CA CYS A 66 7.07 -10.48 -19.02
C CYS A 66 8.24 -9.92 -18.20
N ILE A 67 9.48 -10.15 -18.65
CA ILE A 67 10.68 -9.62 -17.99
C ILE A 67 10.65 -8.09 -17.97
N PHE A 68 10.29 -7.46 -19.10
CA PHE A 68 10.20 -6.00 -19.18
C PHE A 68 9.18 -5.43 -18.17
N ILE A 69 8.00 -6.04 -18.06
CA ILE A 69 6.97 -5.62 -17.11
C ILE A 69 7.48 -5.75 -15.67
N TYR A 70 8.12 -6.86 -15.30
CA TYR A 70 8.66 -7.04 -13.94
C TYR A 70 9.82 -6.09 -13.63
N ILE A 71 10.67 -5.75 -14.60
CA ILE A 71 11.73 -4.74 -14.41
C ILE A 71 11.11 -3.36 -14.15
N MET A 72 10.09 -2.98 -14.90
CA MET A 72 9.37 -1.73 -14.69
C MET A 72 8.73 -1.67 -13.31
N GLU A 73 8.05 -2.74 -12.91
CA GLU A 73 7.44 -2.85 -11.58
C GLU A 73 8.47 -2.81 -10.44
N LEU A 74 9.60 -3.49 -10.62
CA LEU A 74 10.72 -3.42 -9.68
C LEU A 74 11.23 -1.97 -9.54
N GLY A 75 11.39 -1.25 -10.66
CA GLY A 75 11.79 0.15 -10.67
C GLY A 75 10.82 1.05 -9.90
N PHE A 76 9.52 0.89 -10.10
CA PHE A 76 8.50 1.63 -9.35
C PHE A 76 8.48 1.26 -7.86
N ASN A 77 8.65 -0.01 -7.51
CA ASN A 77 8.78 -0.43 -6.11
C ASN A 77 10.00 0.20 -5.42
N VAL A 78 11.15 0.27 -6.10
CA VAL A 78 12.34 0.98 -5.59
C VAL A 78 12.07 2.47 -5.42
N LEU A 79 11.33 3.09 -6.34
CA LEU A 79 10.93 4.50 -6.26
C LEU A 79 10.00 4.75 -5.06
N LEU A 80 9.04 3.86 -4.79
CA LEU A 80 8.22 3.89 -3.58
C LEU A 80 9.09 3.76 -2.32
N LEU A 81 10.00 2.79 -2.32
CA LEU A 81 10.90 2.53 -1.19
C LEU A 81 11.74 3.77 -0.85
N TYR A 82 12.34 4.38 -1.88
CA TYR A 82 13.13 5.60 -1.77
C TYR A 82 12.25 6.77 -1.29
N GLY A 83 11.08 6.96 -1.87
CA GLY A 83 10.11 8.00 -1.48
C GLY A 83 9.66 7.86 -0.02
N ALA A 84 9.37 6.63 0.41
CA ALA A 84 8.96 6.33 1.78
C ALA A 84 10.11 6.50 2.80
N HIS A 85 11.35 6.19 2.42
CA HIS A 85 12.54 6.40 3.26
C HIS A 85 12.93 7.89 3.38
N MET A 86 12.94 8.63 2.27
CA MET A 86 13.34 10.04 2.26
C MET A 86 12.19 11.01 2.60
N ARG A 87 10.96 10.49 2.79
CA ARG A 87 9.74 11.29 3.02
C ARG A 87 9.48 12.32 1.93
N ILE A 88 9.84 12.00 0.69
CA ILE A 88 9.69 12.90 -0.45
C ILE A 88 8.35 12.62 -1.13
N LYS A 89 7.39 13.54 -0.96
CA LYS A 89 6.03 13.42 -1.51
C LYS A 89 5.96 13.18 -3.02
N LYS A 90 6.89 13.77 -3.79
CA LYS A 90 6.90 13.67 -5.25
C LYS A 90 7.00 12.23 -5.74
N TYR A 91 7.90 11.42 -5.16
CA TYR A 91 8.10 10.04 -5.57
C TYR A 91 6.92 9.14 -5.17
N VAL A 92 6.40 9.29 -3.96
CA VAL A 92 5.22 8.53 -3.52
C VAL A 92 3.99 8.83 -4.37
N LYS A 93 3.82 10.09 -4.80
CA LYS A 93 2.73 10.49 -5.71
C LYS A 93 2.87 9.86 -7.11
N ILE A 94 4.09 9.78 -7.65
CA ILE A 94 4.35 9.10 -8.92
C ILE A 94 3.99 7.61 -8.81
N TYR A 95 4.44 6.95 -7.75
CA TYR A 95 4.09 5.55 -7.50
C TYR A 95 2.57 5.35 -7.34
N TYR A 96 1.88 6.28 -6.68
CA TYR A 96 0.42 6.21 -6.53
C TYR A 96 -0.32 6.19 -7.87
N TYR A 97 0.05 7.05 -8.82
CA TYR A 97 -0.53 7.02 -10.16
C TYR A 97 -0.19 5.73 -10.92
N PHE A 98 1.03 5.22 -10.77
CA PHE A 98 1.41 3.91 -11.30
C PHE A 98 0.54 2.80 -10.70
N ALA A 99 0.35 2.78 -9.38
CA ALA A 99 -0.50 1.80 -8.70
C ALA A 99 -1.94 1.83 -9.22
N ILE A 100 -2.55 3.01 -9.37
CA ILE A 100 -3.88 3.16 -10.01
C ILE A 100 -3.87 2.56 -11.42
N SER A 101 -2.89 2.90 -12.26
CA SER A 101 -2.81 2.38 -13.62
C SER A 101 -2.68 0.86 -13.65
N SER A 102 -1.91 0.27 -12.73
CA SER A 102 -1.74 -1.17 -12.60
C SER A 102 -3.01 -1.88 -12.12
N THR A 103 -3.78 -1.26 -11.21
CA THR A 103 -5.09 -1.80 -10.77
C THR A 103 -6.11 -1.78 -11.88
N LEU A 104 -6.09 -0.74 -12.73
CA LEU A 104 -6.98 -0.68 -13.88
C LEU A 104 -6.61 -1.75 -14.91
N ALA A 105 -5.31 -1.95 -15.15
CA ALA A 105 -4.83 -3.01 -16.03
C ALA A 105 -5.19 -4.41 -15.51
N THR A 106 -5.08 -4.68 -14.20
CA THR A 106 -5.47 -5.98 -13.63
C THR A 106 -6.96 -6.24 -13.73
N ILE A 107 -7.81 -5.23 -13.50
CA ILE A 107 -9.26 -5.35 -13.71
C ILE A 107 -9.57 -5.71 -15.17
N LEU A 108 -8.93 -5.05 -16.14
CA LEU A 108 -9.11 -5.36 -17.56
C LEU A 108 -8.66 -6.77 -17.90
N LEU A 109 -7.49 -7.20 -17.41
CA LEU A 109 -7.00 -8.56 -17.61
C LEU A 109 -7.93 -9.61 -16.99
N PHE A 110 -8.43 -9.35 -15.79
CA PHE A 110 -9.38 -10.24 -15.12
C PHE A 110 -10.69 -10.38 -15.91
N ILE A 111 -11.23 -9.29 -16.47
CA ILE A 111 -12.41 -9.35 -17.35
C ILE A 111 -12.13 -10.19 -18.61
N LEU A 112 -10.97 -10.01 -19.24
CA LEU A 112 -10.58 -10.80 -20.41
C LEU A 112 -10.46 -12.29 -20.10
N GLU A 113 -9.86 -12.62 -18.96
CA GLU A 113 -9.72 -13.99 -18.48
C GLU A 113 -11.09 -14.63 -18.23
N LEU A 114 -12.03 -13.91 -17.59
CA LEU A 114 -13.41 -14.35 -17.39
C LEU A 114 -14.15 -14.63 -18.70
N THR A 115 -13.88 -13.86 -19.78
CA THR A 115 -14.51 -14.13 -21.10
C THR A 115 -13.95 -15.35 -21.80
N THR A 116 -12.71 -15.74 -21.48
CA THR A 116 -12.00 -16.83 -22.16
C THR A 116 -12.30 -18.20 -21.51
N ILE A 117 -12.61 -18.22 -20.21
CA ILE A 117 -12.90 -19.46 -19.47
C ILE A 117 -14.36 -19.87 -19.67
N GLN A 118 -14.69 -20.47 -20.81
CA GLN A 118 -16.04 -21.00 -21.11
C GLN A 118 -16.26 -22.47 -20.69
N SER A 119 -15.21 -23.24 -20.38
CA SER A 119 -15.29 -24.71 -20.48
C SER A 119 -15.15 -25.52 -19.18
N LEU A 120 -14.62 -24.97 -18.07
CA LEU A 120 -14.27 -25.78 -16.88
C LEU A 120 -14.68 -25.09 -15.57
N TYR A 121 -15.86 -25.47 -15.05
CA TYR A 121 -16.46 -24.89 -13.84
C TYR A 121 -15.58 -24.94 -12.58
N HIS A 122 -14.73 -25.96 -12.40
CA HIS A 122 -13.86 -26.06 -11.23
C HIS A 122 -12.68 -25.08 -11.27
N LEU A 123 -12.01 -24.93 -12.41
CA LEU A 123 -10.93 -23.96 -12.59
C LEU A 123 -11.46 -22.52 -12.51
N PHE A 124 -12.69 -22.29 -12.95
CA PHE A 124 -13.33 -20.98 -12.85
C PHE A 124 -13.44 -20.47 -11.41
N VAL A 125 -13.83 -21.32 -10.45
CA VAL A 125 -13.97 -20.91 -9.04
C VAL A 125 -12.63 -20.58 -8.41
N GLU A 126 -11.59 -21.37 -8.72
CA GLU A 126 -10.23 -21.16 -8.20
C GLU A 126 -9.62 -19.85 -8.72
N GLU A 127 -9.64 -19.64 -10.04
CA GLU A 127 -9.12 -18.41 -10.67
C GLU A 127 -9.92 -17.17 -10.23
N PHE A 128 -11.25 -17.30 -10.08
CA PHE A 128 -12.06 -16.19 -9.59
C PHE A 128 -11.70 -15.79 -8.15
N LEU A 129 -11.50 -16.77 -7.26
CA LEU A 129 -11.08 -16.51 -5.88
C LEU A 129 -9.66 -15.92 -5.82
N LEU A 130 -8.74 -16.43 -6.64
CA LEU A 130 -7.37 -15.93 -6.74
C LEU A 130 -7.34 -14.49 -7.26
N GLY A 131 -8.08 -14.21 -8.34
CA GLY A 131 -8.20 -12.86 -8.90
C GLY A 131 -8.88 -11.89 -7.94
N PHE A 132 -9.95 -12.31 -7.25
CA PHE A 132 -10.64 -11.45 -6.26
C PHE A 132 -9.74 -11.12 -5.06
N THR A 133 -9.02 -12.11 -4.53
CA THR A 133 -8.06 -11.87 -3.44
C THR A 133 -6.90 -11.00 -3.89
N GLY A 134 -6.39 -11.20 -5.11
CA GLY A 134 -5.37 -10.36 -5.72
C GLY A 134 -5.79 -8.90 -5.86
N LEU A 135 -6.99 -8.65 -6.41
CA LEU A 135 -7.58 -7.32 -6.49
C LEU A 135 -7.79 -6.69 -5.11
N GLY A 136 -8.26 -7.47 -4.13
CA GLY A 136 -8.42 -7.02 -2.75
C GLY A 136 -7.10 -6.54 -2.13
N VAL A 137 -6.01 -7.29 -2.33
CA VAL A 137 -4.65 -6.90 -1.90
C VAL A 137 -4.20 -5.63 -2.64
N GLN A 138 -4.44 -5.52 -3.93
CA GLN A 138 -4.00 -4.36 -4.73
C GLN A 138 -4.75 -3.07 -4.34
N VAL A 139 -6.06 -3.16 -4.11
CA VAL A 139 -6.87 -2.06 -3.56
C VAL A 139 -6.39 -1.69 -2.16
N TYR A 140 -6.09 -2.67 -1.31
CA TYR A 140 -5.53 -2.43 0.01
C TYR A 140 -4.21 -1.65 -0.06
N LEU A 141 -3.29 -2.03 -0.97
CA LEU A 141 -2.05 -1.29 -1.19
C LEU A 141 -2.27 0.13 -1.69
N LEU A 142 -3.24 0.32 -2.57
CA LEU A 142 -3.59 1.65 -3.09
C LEU A 142 -4.08 2.56 -1.96
N ILE A 143 -4.95 2.06 -1.07
CA ILE A 143 -5.44 2.80 0.10
C ILE A 143 -4.28 3.10 1.08
N LEU A 144 -3.35 2.16 1.27
CA LEU A 144 -2.18 2.38 2.13
C LEU A 144 -1.27 3.48 1.59
N VAL A 145 -0.97 3.47 0.29
CA VAL A 145 -0.15 4.49 -0.36
C VAL A 145 -0.85 5.85 -0.33
N TRP A 146 -2.16 5.87 -0.56
CA TRP A 146 -2.97 7.09 -0.45
C TRP A 146 -2.94 7.67 0.96
N SER A 147 -3.15 6.83 1.97
CA SER A 147 -3.07 7.23 3.39
C SER A 147 -1.68 7.76 3.73
N LEU A 148 -0.62 7.17 3.17
CA LEU A 148 0.76 7.64 3.37
C LEU A 148 0.98 9.01 2.71
N LEU A 149 0.41 9.23 1.52
CA LEU A 149 0.50 10.51 0.81
C LEU A 149 -0.19 11.63 1.59
N ASN A 150 -1.42 11.41 2.06
CA ASN A 150 -2.15 12.40 2.87
C ASN A 150 -1.39 12.72 4.16
N LYS A 151 -0.79 11.71 4.80
CA LYS A 151 0.03 11.92 6.00
C LYS A 151 1.25 12.81 5.72
N PHE A 152 1.79 12.80 4.50
CA PHE A 152 2.85 13.72 4.09
C PHE A 152 2.34 15.11 3.70
N GLU A 153 1.06 15.26 3.36
CA GLU A 153 0.43 16.55 3.09
C GLU A 153 0.04 17.27 4.40
N GLU A 154 -0.53 16.54 5.37
CA GLU A 154 -0.84 17.03 6.70
C GLU A 154 0.41 17.24 7.56
N GLY A 155 1.41 16.38 7.37
CA GLY A 155 2.71 16.44 8.03
C GLY A 155 3.64 17.52 7.46
N GLY A 156 3.26 18.79 7.59
CA GLY A 156 4.23 19.89 7.64
C GLY A 156 5.30 19.63 8.71
N PRO A 157 6.46 20.33 8.69
CA PRO A 157 7.66 19.97 9.44
C PRO A 157 7.36 19.76 10.94
N ASN A 158 7.24 18.48 11.31
CA ASN A 158 7.15 17.94 12.67
C ASN A 158 6.48 18.86 13.71
N VAL A 159 5.17 19.07 13.63
CA VAL A 159 4.40 19.29 14.85
C VAL A 159 4.06 17.89 15.37
N TYR A 160 5.03 17.25 16.01
CA TYR A 160 4.66 16.34 17.08
C TYR A 160 3.95 17.23 18.10
N GLU A 161 2.62 17.18 18.14
CA GLU A 161 1.89 17.58 19.33
C GLU A 161 2.34 16.63 20.43
N ASN A 162 3.49 16.95 21.02
CA ASN A 162 3.90 16.38 22.26
C ASN A 162 2.85 16.88 23.24
N GLN A 163 1.85 16.04 23.54
CA GLN A 163 0.78 16.42 24.45
C GLN A 163 1.37 16.83 25.81
N LEU A 164 2.55 16.31 26.15
CA LEU A 164 3.35 16.77 27.29
C LEU A 164 3.79 18.23 27.15
N HIS A 165 4.12 18.72 25.96
CA HIS A 165 4.48 20.12 25.72
C HIS A 165 3.26 21.06 25.76
N GLN A 166 2.07 20.60 25.36
CA GLN A 166 0.80 21.32 25.58
C GLN A 166 0.43 21.39 27.07
N ILE A 167 0.69 20.32 27.83
CA ILE A 167 0.50 20.27 29.29
C ILE A 167 1.51 21.17 30.00
N ILE A 168 2.80 21.13 29.62
CA ILE A 168 3.86 21.95 30.22
C ILE A 168 3.71 23.44 29.89
N ASN A 169 3.29 23.79 28.67
CA ASN A 169 3.09 25.20 28.28
C ASN A 169 1.77 25.80 28.78
N GLY A 170 0.97 25.07 29.56
CA GLY A 170 -0.28 25.57 30.12
C GLY A 170 -1.35 25.89 29.08
N GLN A 171 -1.20 25.41 27.83
CA GLN A 171 -2.19 25.58 26.76
C GLN A 171 -3.18 24.42 26.70
N ALA A 172 -3.46 23.78 27.85
CA ALA A 172 -4.60 22.88 27.97
C ALA A 172 -5.87 23.72 27.77
N LYS A 173 -6.32 23.83 26.52
CA LYS A 173 -7.68 24.24 26.21
C LYS A 173 -8.57 23.14 26.78
N VAL A 174 -9.04 23.35 28.00
CA VAL A 174 -10.12 22.59 28.61
C VAL A 174 -11.27 22.66 27.61
N GLU A 175 -11.54 21.55 26.92
CA GLU A 175 -12.76 21.44 26.15
C GLU A 175 -13.90 21.67 27.14
N ALA A 176 -14.72 22.69 26.88
CA ALA A 176 -15.82 23.12 27.75
C ALA A 176 -16.94 22.07 27.92
N ASN A 177 -16.71 20.83 27.48
CA ASN A 177 -17.60 19.70 27.68
C ASN A 177 -17.16 18.90 28.91
N GLY A 178 -17.23 19.56 30.07
CA GLY A 178 -17.63 19.06 31.40
C GLY A 178 -17.29 17.65 31.91
N VAL A 179 -16.40 16.87 31.28
CA VAL A 179 -16.02 15.54 31.75
C VAL A 179 -14.65 15.65 32.41
N TYR A 180 -14.67 15.91 33.72
CA TYR A 180 -13.47 15.85 34.55
C TYR A 180 -12.87 14.44 34.50
N ASN A 181 -11.56 14.37 34.24
CA ASN A 181 -10.79 13.17 34.49
C ASN A 181 -10.53 13.11 36.02
N PRO A 182 -10.99 12.09 36.75
CA PRO A 182 -10.94 12.05 38.23
C PRO A 182 -9.53 11.90 38.82
N SER A 183 -8.48 12.03 38.02
CA SER A 183 -7.08 11.84 38.43
C SER A 183 -6.34 13.12 38.80
N THR A 184 -6.94 14.31 38.62
CA THR A 184 -6.32 15.57 39.07
C THR A 184 -6.87 16.00 40.43
N THR A 185 -6.18 15.62 41.50
CA THR A 185 -6.41 16.22 42.83
C THR A 185 -5.78 17.61 42.87
N PRO A 186 -6.52 18.69 43.18
CA PRO A 186 -5.91 20.00 43.40
C PRO A 186 -5.03 19.97 44.64
N HIS A 187 -3.77 20.39 44.48
CA HIS A 187 -2.80 20.51 45.56
C HIS A 187 -3.17 21.74 46.41
N ASN A 188 -3.86 21.52 47.53
CA ASN A 188 -4.12 22.57 48.53
C ASN A 188 -2.79 22.96 49.19
N GLY A 189 -2.16 24.02 48.68
CA GLY A 189 -1.11 24.75 49.38
C GLY A 189 -1.74 25.63 50.44
N VAL A 190 -1.60 25.22 51.71
CA VAL A 190 -1.94 26.02 52.88
C VAL A 190 -0.94 27.16 52.98
N ILE A 191 -1.43 28.39 52.93
CA ILE A 191 -0.66 29.60 53.26
C ILE A 191 -0.77 29.78 54.78
N VAL A 192 0.36 29.71 55.49
CA VAL A 192 0.54 30.25 56.84
C VAL A 192 1.63 31.30 56.78
#